data_AF-A0A1Y2M5M0-F1
#
_entry.id   AF-A0A1Y2M5M0-F1
#
_cell.length_a   1.000
_cell.length_b   1.000
_cell.length_c   1.000
_cell.angle_alpha   90.00
_cell.angle_beta   90.00
_cell.angle_gamma   90.00
#
_symmetry.space_group_name_H-M   'P 1'
#
loop_
_entity.id
_entity.type
_entity.pdbx_description
1 polymer ?
#
loop_
_entity_poly.entity_id
_entity_poly.type
_entity_poly.pdbx_seq_one_letter_code
_entity_poly.pdbx_strand_id
1 'polypeptide(L)'
;MIELTDLPTCLEIMQLREKYFDSPLKLGVATELRTDALKQAAPFQLPNTNMIGHSFYTQSAFRFGEYYGYISLVTVLDEMTRRNEKVKSSDSREQLRDWLVEYFSAHEAKYELKIPPIILRKTA
;
A
#
# COMPACT_ATOMS: atom_id res chain seq x y z
N MET A 1 2.09 4.87 0.07
CA MET A 1 1.56 5.56 -1.14
C MET A 1 2.71 5.84 -2.12
N ILE A 2 3.13 4.82 -2.89
CA ILE A 2 4.26 4.81 -3.88
C ILE A 2 4.28 6.02 -4.85
N GLU A 3 3.16 6.72 -4.93
CA GLU A 3 2.78 7.76 -5.89
C GLU A 3 3.35 9.15 -5.51
N LEU A 4 3.84 9.29 -4.29
CA LEU A 4 4.40 10.54 -3.78
C LEU A 4 5.92 10.51 -4.01
N THR A 5 6.33 10.93 -5.21
CA THR A 5 7.76 11.03 -5.60
C THR A 5 8.46 12.11 -4.77
N ASP A 6 7.81 13.26 -4.63
CA ASP A 6 8.25 14.42 -3.85
C ASP A 6 7.02 15.23 -3.40
N LEU A 7 7.26 16.22 -2.53
CA LEU A 7 6.20 17.03 -1.95
C LEU A 7 5.44 17.88 -3.01
N PRO A 8 6.10 18.60 -3.94
CA PRO A 8 5.38 19.32 -5.00
C PRO A 8 4.46 18.41 -5.82
N THR A 9 4.98 17.28 -6.30
CA THR A 9 4.21 16.30 -7.09
C THR A 9 3.02 15.77 -6.30
N CYS A 10 3.20 15.50 -5.00
CA CYS A 10 2.15 15.08 -4.08
C CYS A 10 1.02 16.12 -3.98
N LEU A 11 1.37 17.39 -3.77
CA LEU A 11 0.38 18.45 -3.62
C LEU A 11 -0.43 18.62 -4.91
N GLU A 12 0.22 18.60 -6.06
CA GLU A 12 -0.46 18.70 -7.36
C GLU A 12 -1.48 17.58 -7.58
N ILE A 13 -1.10 16.31 -7.33
CA ILE A 13 -2.02 15.20 -7.55
C ILE A 13 -3.18 15.23 -6.54
N MET A 14 -2.92 15.61 -5.28
CA MET A 14 -3.97 15.72 -4.28
C MET A 14 -4.98 16.82 -4.65
N GLN A 15 -4.51 17.98 -5.09
CA GLN A 15 -5.38 19.05 -5.60
C GLN A 15 -6.17 18.60 -6.83
N LEU A 16 -5.56 17.83 -7.72
CA LEU A 16 -6.24 17.30 -8.92
C LEU A 16 -7.34 16.30 -8.55
N ARG A 17 -7.06 15.40 -7.60
CA ARG A 17 -8.01 14.41 -7.06
C ARG A 17 -9.16 15.09 -6.33
N GLU A 18 -8.89 16.13 -5.56
CA GLU A 18 -9.92 16.94 -4.89
C GLU A 18 -10.80 17.65 -5.92
N LYS A 19 -10.20 18.32 -6.92
CA LYS A 19 -10.93 19.04 -7.98
C LYS A 19 -11.89 18.14 -8.78
N TYR A 20 -11.51 16.89 -9.02
CA TYR A 20 -12.28 15.92 -9.81
C TYR A 20 -12.85 14.78 -8.97
N PHE A 21 -13.02 14.97 -7.66
CA PHE A 21 -13.43 13.92 -6.72
C PHE A 21 -14.70 13.18 -7.18
N ASP A 22 -15.74 13.93 -7.57
CA ASP A 22 -17.02 13.37 -8.03
C ASP A 22 -17.02 12.96 -9.52
N SER A 23 -15.88 13.04 -10.22
CA SER A 23 -15.80 12.75 -11.65
C SER A 23 -14.59 11.88 -11.98
N PRO A 24 -14.70 10.56 -11.77
CA PRO A 24 -13.63 9.61 -12.06
C PRO A 24 -13.14 9.68 -13.51
N LEU A 25 -14.04 9.95 -14.47
CA LEU A 25 -13.67 10.13 -15.88
C LEU A 25 -12.77 11.35 -16.09
N LYS A 26 -13.13 12.51 -15.53
CA LYS A 26 -12.32 13.73 -15.64
C LYS A 26 -10.98 13.59 -14.91
N LEU A 27 -10.98 12.93 -13.76
CA LEU A 27 -9.77 12.61 -13.03
C LEU A 27 -8.85 11.72 -13.88
N GLY A 28 -9.38 10.64 -14.47
CA GLY A 28 -8.64 9.72 -15.34
C GLY A 28 -7.94 10.45 -16.49
N VAL A 29 -8.70 11.21 -17.28
CA VAL A 29 -8.16 12.01 -18.40
C VAL A 29 -7.08 12.99 -17.91
N ALA A 30 -7.30 13.67 -16.78
CA ALA A 30 -6.34 14.61 -16.24
C ALA A 30 -5.05 13.92 -15.73
N THR A 31 -5.16 12.72 -15.16
CA THR A 31 -3.99 11.95 -14.70
C THR A 31 -3.18 11.34 -15.85
N GLU A 32 -3.82 10.97 -16.97
CA GLU A 32 -3.13 10.44 -18.16
C GLU A 32 -2.20 11.47 -18.82
N LEU A 33 -2.51 12.76 -18.68
CA LEU A 33 -1.71 13.85 -19.25
C LEU A 33 -0.47 14.21 -18.41
N ARG A 34 -0.30 13.60 -17.23
CA ARG A 34 0.83 13.89 -16.33
C ARG A 34 2.08 13.10 -16.72
N THR A 35 3.24 13.65 -16.42
CA THR A 35 4.54 12.98 -16.63
C THR A 35 4.73 11.74 -15.74
N ASP A 36 4.00 11.67 -14.62
CA ASP A 36 4.00 10.55 -13.67
C ASP A 36 2.75 9.66 -13.79
N ALA A 37 2.03 9.70 -14.93
CA ALA A 37 0.76 8.98 -15.14
C ALA A 37 0.81 7.49 -14.73
N LEU A 38 1.91 6.78 -15.07
CA LEU A 38 2.09 5.37 -14.69
C LEU A 38 2.08 5.18 -13.16
N LYS A 39 2.71 6.08 -12.41
CA LYS A 39 2.70 6.03 -10.94
C LYS A 39 1.32 6.35 -10.38
N GLN A 40 0.60 7.27 -11.01
CA GLN A 40 -0.76 7.65 -10.60
C GLN A 40 -1.82 6.59 -10.94
N ALA A 41 -1.51 5.65 -11.84
CA ALA A 41 -2.33 4.49 -12.14
C ALA A 41 -2.12 3.32 -11.16
N ALA A 42 -1.01 3.30 -10.41
CA ALA A 42 -0.66 2.23 -9.47
C ALA A 42 -1.74 1.89 -8.41
N PRO A 43 -2.50 2.83 -7.81
CA PRO A 43 -3.49 2.48 -6.79
C PRO A 43 -4.66 1.66 -7.37
N PHE A 44 -4.97 1.82 -8.65
CA PHE A 44 -5.99 1.00 -9.33
C PHE A 44 -5.50 -0.43 -9.62
N GLN A 45 -4.19 -0.66 -9.48
CA GLN A 45 -3.57 -1.97 -9.65
C GLN A 45 -3.37 -2.70 -8.31
N LEU A 46 -3.70 -2.05 -7.18
CA LEU A 46 -3.57 -2.69 -5.88
C LEU A 46 -4.51 -3.89 -5.79
N PRO A 47 -4.00 -5.08 -5.44
CA PRO A 47 -4.80 -6.28 -5.40
C PRO A 47 -5.85 -6.16 -4.29
N ASN A 48 -7.13 -6.15 -4.68
CA ASN A 48 -8.26 -6.22 -3.76
C ASN A 48 -8.36 -7.63 -3.16
N THR A 49 -7.49 -7.91 -2.20
CA THR A 49 -7.20 -9.24 -1.62
C THR A 49 -7.31 -9.21 -0.11
N ASN A 50 -7.46 -10.38 0.50
CA ASN A 50 -7.57 -10.51 1.94
C ASN A 50 -6.35 -9.94 2.66
N MET A 51 -6.58 -8.84 3.39
CA MET A 51 -5.50 -8.05 4.01
C MET A 51 -4.79 -8.78 5.16
N ILE A 52 -5.39 -9.84 5.73
CA ILE A 52 -4.75 -10.66 6.76
C ILE A 52 -3.50 -11.37 6.22
N GLY A 53 -3.48 -11.72 4.93
CA GLY A 53 -2.33 -12.35 4.29
C GLY A 53 -1.26 -11.37 3.82
N HIS A 54 -1.42 -10.06 4.07
CA HIS A 54 -0.49 -9.06 3.55
C HIS A 54 0.72 -8.89 4.46
N SER A 55 1.89 -8.79 3.85
CA SER A 55 3.06 -8.21 4.51
C SER A 55 3.10 -6.70 4.26
N PHE A 56 3.45 -5.93 5.27
CA PHE A 56 3.49 -4.47 5.20
C PHE A 56 4.93 -3.98 5.15
N TYR A 57 5.14 -2.90 4.40
CA TYR A 57 6.45 -2.27 4.24
C TYR A 57 6.28 -0.76 4.40
N THR A 58 7.22 -0.13 5.10
CA THR A 58 7.29 1.32 5.10
C THR A 58 7.64 1.83 3.72
N GLN A 59 7.00 2.92 3.31
CA GLN A 59 7.29 3.56 2.04
C GLN A 59 8.66 4.23 2.00
N SER A 60 9.10 4.81 3.12
CA SER A 60 10.34 5.56 3.21
C SER A 60 11.37 4.79 4.05
N ALA A 61 12.65 5.03 3.76
CA ALA A 61 13.72 4.56 4.62
C ALA A 61 13.81 5.44 5.88
N PHE A 62 14.12 4.82 7.00
CA PHE A 62 14.35 5.47 8.28
C PHE A 62 15.83 5.39 8.64
N ARG A 63 16.31 6.38 9.39
CA ARG A 63 17.69 6.46 9.88
C ARG A 63 17.76 6.13 11.37
N PHE A 64 18.70 5.29 11.75
CA PHE A 64 19.07 5.02 13.14
C PHE A 64 20.59 5.11 13.29
N GLY A 65 21.09 6.22 13.83
CA GLY A 65 22.53 6.49 13.93
C GLY A 65 23.19 6.57 12.54
N GLU A 66 24.05 5.60 12.24
CA GLU A 66 24.71 5.46 10.92
C GLU A 66 23.98 4.51 9.96
N TYR A 67 22.91 3.87 10.42
CA TYR A 67 22.16 2.89 9.64
C TYR A 67 20.95 3.51 8.96
N TYR A 68 20.65 3.02 7.76
CA TYR A 68 19.42 3.30 7.03
C TYR A 68 18.71 1.99 6.75
N GLY A 69 17.38 1.97 6.86
CA GLY A 69 16.61 0.75 6.64
C GLY A 69 15.13 1.04 6.40
N TYR A 70 14.49 0.13 5.68
CA TYR A 70 13.02 0.05 5.68
C TYR A 70 12.58 -0.79 6.88
N ILE A 71 11.33 -0.60 7.30
CA ILE A 71 10.68 -1.45 8.29
C ILE A 71 9.63 -2.29 7.55
N SER A 72 9.56 -3.57 7.87
CA SER A 72 8.55 -4.46 7.34
C SER A 72 7.91 -5.31 8.43
N LEU A 73 6.61 -5.59 8.27
CA LEU A 73 5.85 -6.54 9.06
C LEU A 73 5.51 -7.73 8.15
N VAL A 74 6.07 -8.90 8.44
CA VAL A 74 5.92 -10.09 7.61
C VAL A 74 5.01 -11.09 8.31
N THR A 75 4.04 -11.65 7.60
CA THR A 75 3.14 -12.67 8.15
C THR A 75 3.93 -13.92 8.53
N VAL A 76 3.69 -14.46 9.73
CA VAL A 76 4.40 -15.66 10.22
C VAL A 76 3.50 -16.88 10.43
N LEU A 77 2.18 -16.69 10.41
CA LEU A 77 1.25 -17.80 10.56
C LEU A 77 0.88 -18.36 9.19
N ASP A 78 0.92 -19.68 9.07
CA ASP A 78 0.52 -20.39 7.86
C ASP A 78 -0.92 -20.06 7.45
N GLU A 79 -1.81 -19.91 8.43
CA GLU A 79 -3.21 -19.55 8.19
C GLU A 79 -3.34 -18.16 7.55
N MET A 80 -2.56 -17.18 8.01
CA MET A 80 -2.52 -15.83 7.42
C MET A 80 -1.94 -15.87 6.02
N THR A 81 -0.80 -16.56 5.84
CA THR A 81 -0.09 -16.64 4.56
C THR A 81 -0.94 -17.30 3.46
N ARG A 82 -1.87 -18.19 3.82
CA ARG A 82 -2.83 -18.80 2.90
C ARG A 82 -4.02 -17.91 2.53
N ARG A 83 -4.24 -16.79 3.22
CA ARG A 83 -5.32 -15.82 2.91
C ARG A 83 -4.98 -14.96 1.70
N ASN A 84 -5.06 -15.55 0.51
CA ASN A 84 -4.83 -14.89 -0.77
C ASN A 84 -6.12 -14.67 -1.58
N GLU A 85 -7.28 -14.75 -0.93
CA GLU A 85 -8.58 -14.58 -1.57
C GLU A 85 -8.68 -13.19 -2.21
N LYS A 86 -9.33 -13.11 -3.37
CA LYS A 86 -9.59 -11.87 -4.12
C LYS A 86 -11.07 -11.53 -4.04
N VAL A 87 -11.37 -10.25 -3.80
CA VAL A 87 -12.74 -9.73 -3.87
C VAL A 87 -13.25 -9.88 -5.30
N LYS A 88 -14.42 -10.47 -5.45
CA LYS A 88 -15.13 -10.68 -6.71
C LYS A 88 -16.17 -9.59 -6.92
N SER A 89 -16.62 -9.40 -8.15
CA SER A 89 -17.68 -8.46 -8.48
C SER A 89 -19.03 -8.81 -7.85
N SER A 90 -19.24 -10.07 -7.47
CA SER A 90 -20.42 -10.57 -6.78
C SER A 90 -20.38 -10.38 -5.27
N ASP A 91 -19.23 -10.03 -4.70
CA ASP A 91 -19.05 -9.95 -3.26
C ASP A 91 -19.65 -8.66 -2.69
N SER A 92 -19.85 -8.65 -1.38
CA SER A 92 -20.35 -7.48 -0.67
C SER A 92 -19.40 -6.28 -0.83
N ARG A 93 -19.94 -5.05 -0.77
CA ARG A 93 -19.11 -3.84 -0.69
C ARG A 93 -18.22 -3.85 0.55
N GLU A 94 -18.67 -4.53 1.60
CA GLU A 94 -18.00 -4.67 2.87
C GLU A 94 -17.07 -5.90 2.95
N GLN A 95 -16.83 -6.64 1.86
CA GLN A 95 -16.13 -7.94 1.87
C GLN A 95 -14.78 -7.93 2.61
N LEU A 96 -13.96 -6.89 2.41
CA LEU A 96 -12.67 -6.76 3.10
C LEU A 96 -12.85 -6.58 4.62
N ARG A 97 -13.85 -5.79 5.03
CA ARG A 97 -14.18 -5.60 6.45
C ARG A 97 -14.65 -6.91 7.06
N ASP A 98 -15.51 -7.62 6.36
CA ASP A 98 -16.11 -8.86 6.84
C ASP A 98 -15.03 -9.93 7.05
N TRP A 99 -14.05 -10.05 6.15
CA TRP A 99 -12.89 -10.94 6.36
C TRP A 99 -12.07 -10.59 7.61
N LEU A 100 -11.85 -9.29 7.88
CA LEU A 100 -11.13 -8.87 9.09
C LEU A 100 -11.92 -9.23 10.35
N VAL A 101 -13.21 -8.91 10.38
CA VAL A 101 -14.09 -9.19 11.52
C VAL A 101 -14.16 -10.69 11.78
N GLU A 102 -14.34 -11.50 10.72
CA GLU A 102 -14.37 -12.96 10.82
C GLU A 102 -13.05 -13.50 11.38
N TYR A 103 -11.91 -13.08 10.84
CA TYR A 103 -10.60 -13.54 11.29
C TYR A 103 -10.37 -13.21 12.77
N PHE A 104 -10.52 -11.95 13.16
CA PHE A 104 -10.26 -11.49 14.52
C PHE A 104 -11.29 -11.93 15.57
N SER A 105 -12.43 -12.49 15.14
CA SER A 105 -13.40 -13.09 16.06
C SER A 105 -12.86 -14.36 16.75
N ALA A 106 -11.88 -15.03 16.15
CA ALA A 106 -11.37 -16.32 16.61
C ALA A 106 -9.84 -16.44 16.57
N HIS A 107 -9.13 -15.50 15.94
CA HIS A 107 -7.68 -15.58 15.71
C HIS A 107 -6.98 -14.28 16.08
N GLU A 108 -5.72 -14.39 16.45
CA GLU A 108 -4.82 -13.25 16.55
C GLU A 108 -3.98 -13.15 15.26
N ALA A 109 -3.66 -11.94 14.84
CA ALA A 109 -2.70 -11.72 13.76
C ALA A 109 -1.29 -11.62 14.35
N LYS A 110 -0.31 -12.32 13.76
CA LYS A 110 1.08 -12.25 14.18
C LYS A 110 1.98 -11.90 13.00
N TYR A 111 2.87 -10.95 13.25
CA TYR A 111 3.84 -10.47 12.28
C TYR A 111 5.24 -10.48 12.89
N GLU A 112 6.23 -10.79 12.06
CA GLU A 112 7.63 -10.57 12.38
C GLU A 112 8.04 -9.18 11.90
N LEU A 113 8.51 -8.35 12.83
CA LEU A 113 9.13 -7.08 12.52
C LEU A 113 10.53 -7.33 11.96
N LYS A 114 10.76 -6.94 10.72
CA LYS A 114 12.07 -7.00 10.07
C LYS A 114 12.56 -5.62 9.67
N ILE A 115 13.88 -5.44 9.73
CA ILE A 115 14.59 -4.30 9.18
C ILE A 115 15.51 -4.83 8.08
N PRO A 116 15.04 -4.90 6.82
CA PRO A 116 15.90 -5.30 5.72
C PRO A 116 17.08 -4.32 5.61
N PRO A 117 18.33 -4.81 5.62
CA PRO A 117 19.49 -3.92 5.60
C PRO A 117 19.55 -3.17 4.27
N ILE A 118 19.56 -1.84 4.32
CA ILE A 118 20.07 -1.01 3.23
C ILE A 118 21.55 -0.77 3.57
N ILE A 119 22.45 -1.53 2.96
CA ILE A 119 23.89 -1.25 3.08
C ILE A 119 24.21 -0.08 2.14
N LEU A 120 23.96 1.15 2.57
CA LEU A 120 24.65 2.31 2.02
C LEU A 120 25.87 2.57 2.88
N ARG A 121 27.01 1.97 2.51
CA ARG A 121 28.31 2.41 3.03
C ARG A 121 28.46 3.88 2.67
N LYS A 122 28.70 4.72 3.68
CA LYS A 122 29.23 6.07 3.49
C LYS A 122 30.54 5.91 2.70
N THR A 123 30.55 6.29 1.42
CA THR A 123 31.81 6.60 0.75
C THR A 123 32.44 7.74 1.54
N ALA A 124 33.63 7.47 2.06
CA ALA A 124 34.48 8.43 2.75
C ALA A 124 34.85 9.60 1.84
#